data_AF-D6U5J5-F1
#
_entry.id   AF-D6U5J5-F1
#
_cell.length_a   1.000
_cell.length_b   1.000
_cell.length_c   1.000
_cell.angle_alpha   90.00
_cell.angle_beta   90.00
_cell.angle_gamma   90.00
#
_symmetry.space_group_name_H-M   'P 1'
#
loop_
_entity.id
_entity.type
_entity.pdbx_description
1 polymer ?
#
loop_
_entity_poly.entity_id
_entity_poly.type
_entity_poly.pdbx_seq_one_letter_code
_entity_poly.pdbx_strand_id
1 'polypeptide(L)' 'MADLSNLARQAASRPKFVAHMIAAYQQEKHLDDAALVAQLGCSLDDLIHLRLCTLPRPDHFQEDIERIANPTQRPMN' A
#
# COMPACT_ATOMS: atom_id res chain seq x y z
N MET A 1 21.78 -7.38 4.29
CA MET A 1 20.38 -7.80 4.02
C MET A 1 19.52 -6.56 4.09
N ALA A 2 18.69 -6.28 3.08
CA ALA A 2 17.85 -5.09 3.07
C ALA A 2 16.62 -5.31 3.94
N ASP A 3 16.46 -4.48 4.98
CA ASP A 3 15.28 -4.41 5.83
C ASP A 3 14.09 -3.83 5.03
N LEU A 4 12.91 -4.46 5.13
CA LEU A 4 11.69 -4.03 4.44
C LEU A 4 11.34 -2.58 4.75
N SER A 5 11.64 -2.10 5.97
CA SER A 5 11.44 -0.71 6.37
C SER A 5 12.32 0.26 5.55
N ASN A 6 13.55 -0.15 5.22
CA ASN A 6 14.43 0.62 4.35
C ASN A 6 13.91 0.66 2.91
N LEU A 7 13.43 -0.47 2.41
CA LEU A 7 12.86 -0.55 1.06
C LEU A 7 11.57 0.27 0.94
N ALA A 8 10.71 0.24 1.96
CA ALA A 8 9.48 1.03 2.02
C ALA A 8 9.77 2.54 2.00
N ARG A 9 10.82 2.98 2.72
CA ARG A 9 11.28 4.38 2.66
C ARG A 9 11.78 4.77 1.28
N GLN A 10 12.54 3.91 0.61
CA GLN A 10 13.01 4.18 -0.76
C GLN A 10 11.86 4.24 -1.76
N ALA A 11 10.83 3.41 -1.59
CA ALA A 11 9.67 3.37 -2.46
C ALA A 11 8.89 4.69 -2.48
N ALA A 12 8.95 5.52 -1.43
CA ALA A 12 8.28 6.83 -1.40
C ALA A 12 8.76 7.80 -2.51
N SER A 13 10.00 7.64 -2.97
CA SER A 13 10.56 8.43 -4.08
C SER A 13 10.10 7.96 -5.47
N ARG A 14 9.30 6.88 -5.55
CA ARG A 14 8.93 6.21 -6.80
C ARG A 14 7.41 6.28 -7.02
N PRO A 15 6.91 7.08 -7.99
CA PRO A 15 5.47 7.34 -8.16
C PRO A 15 4.57 6.11 -8.37
N LYS A 16 5.12 4.99 -8.84
CA LYS A 16 4.37 3.75 -9.08
C LYS A 16 3.99 2.98 -7.80
N PHE A 17 4.59 3.32 -6.66
CA PHE A 17 4.35 2.65 -5.39
C PHE A 17 3.35 3.41 -4.54
N VAL A 18 2.57 2.68 -3.74
CA VAL A 18 1.65 3.24 -2.75
C VAL A 18 2.40 4.11 -1.74
N ALA A 19 3.66 3.79 -1.42
CA ALA A 19 4.51 4.65 -0.58
C ALA A 19 4.57 6.11 -1.02
N HIS A 20 4.57 6.38 -2.34
CA HIS A 20 4.59 7.74 -2.86
C HIS A 20 3.32 8.51 -2.50
N MET A 21 2.16 7.88 -2.70
CA MET A 21 0.85 8.46 -2.37
C MET A 21 0.69 8.63 -0.85
N ILE A 22 1.12 7.64 -0.06
CA ILE A 22 1.10 7.71 1.40
C ILE A 22 1.97 8.88 1.90
N ALA A 23 3.17 9.06 1.34
CA ALA A 23 4.06 10.16 1.74
C ALA A 23 3.43 11.53 1.48
N ALA A 24 2.80 11.72 0.30
CA ALA A 24 2.08 12.94 -0.01
C ALA A 24 0.91 13.20 0.96
N TYR A 25 0.12 12.15 1.26
CA TYR A 25 -0.99 12.25 2.20
C TYR A 25 -0.52 12.58 3.62
N GLN A 26 0.53 11.93 4.11
CA GLN A 26 1.12 12.20 5.42
C GLN A 26 1.65 13.64 5.52
N GLN A 27 2.27 14.15 4.46
CA GLN A 27 2.72 15.54 4.40
C GLN A 27 1.54 16.53 4.43
N GLU A 28 0.51 16.30 3.63
CA GLU A 28 -0.67 17.17 3.56
C GLU A 28 -1.45 17.20 4.89
N LYS A 29 -1.53 16.05 5.58
CA LYS A 29 -2.28 15.90 6.84
C LYS A 29 -1.43 16.04 8.09
N HIS A 30 -0.12 16.28 7.96
CA HIS A 30 0.84 16.29 9.06
C HIS A 30 0.77 15.02 9.94
N LEU A 31 0.64 13.86 9.31
CA LEU A 31 0.52 12.57 9.99
C LEU A 31 1.87 11.87 10.05
N ASP A 32 2.22 11.37 11.24
CA ASP A 32 3.29 10.38 11.39
C ASP A 32 2.76 8.96 11.12
N ASP A 33 3.64 7.97 11.23
CA ASP A 33 3.28 6.58 10.97
C ASP A 33 2.28 6.04 12.01
N ALA A 34 2.39 6.48 13.27
CA ALA A 34 1.49 6.05 14.34
C ALA A 34 0.05 6.56 14.12
N ALA A 35 -0.09 7.83 13.73
CA ALA A 35 -1.37 8.43 13.39
C ALA A 35 -1.97 7.80 12.13
N LEU A 36 -1.14 7.49 11.14
CA LEU A 36 -1.60 6.85 9.92
C LEU A 36 -2.11 5.42 10.16
N VAL A 37 -1.38 4.59 10.91
CA VAL A 37 -1.84 3.22 11.21
C VAL A 37 -3.11 3.23 12.05
N ALA A 38 -3.24 4.17 13.00
CA ALA A 38 -4.46 4.35 13.78
C ALA A 38 -5.65 4.73 12.89
N GLN A 39 -5.43 5.61 11.91
CA GLN A 39 -6.46 6.02 10.97
C GLN A 39 -6.87 4.89 10.01
N LEU A 40 -5.91 4.07 9.56
CA LEU A 40 -6.16 2.93 8.67
C LEU A 40 -6.70 1.70 9.42
N GLY A 41 -6.60 1.67 10.75
CA GLY A 41 -6.97 0.53 11.56
C GLY A 41 -6.09 -0.70 11.30
N CYS A 42 -4.80 -0.51 10.99
CA CYS A 42 -3.85 -1.58 10.68
C CYS A 42 -2.62 -1.55 11.59
N SER A 43 -1.75 -2.56 11.48
CA SER A 43 -0.46 -2.57 12.17
C SER A 43 0.63 -1.80 11.41
N LEU A 44 1.75 -1.50 12.08
CA LEU A 44 2.92 -0.89 11.42
C LEU A 44 3.55 -1.81 10.37
N ASP A 45 3.54 -3.13 10.62
CA ASP A 45 4.03 -4.12 9.66
C ASP A 45 3.14 -4.13 8.40
N ASP A 46 1.81 -4.07 8.56
CA ASP A 46 0.89 -3.94 7.43
C ASP A 46 1.17 -2.67 6.62
N LEU A 47 1.46 -1.55 7.29
CA LEU A 47 1.82 -0.30 6.63
C LEU A 47 3.13 -0.42 5.82
N ILE A 48 4.14 -1.14 6.33
CA ILE A 48 5.39 -1.40 5.61
C ILE A 48 5.09 -2.21 4.33
N HIS A 49 4.28 -3.25 4.43
CA HIS A 49 3.88 -4.04 3.27
C HIS A 49 3.06 -3.21 2.28
N LEU A 50 2.09 -2.44 2.77
CA LEU A 50 1.25 -1.57 1.94
C LEU A 50 2.09 -0.56 1.15
N ARG A 51 3.09 0.06 1.79
CA ARG A 51 4.03 0.99 1.13
C ARG A 51 4.78 0.35 -0.05
N LEU A 52 5.05 -0.95 0.03
CA LEU A 52 5.74 -1.71 -1.02
C LEU A 52 4.82 -2.18 -2.15
N CYS A 53 3.49 -2.08 -1.98
CA CYS A 53 2.55 -2.36 -3.05
C CYS A 53 2.64 -1.30 -4.16
N THR A 54 2.38 -1.72 -5.38
CA THR A 54 2.18 -0.81 -6.52
C THR A 54 0.78 -0.22 -6.48
N LEU A 55 0.62 0.97 -7.07
CA LEU A 55 -0.71 1.57 -7.21
C LEU A 55 -1.64 0.65 -8.02
N PRO A 56 -2.92 0.56 -7.64
CA PRO A 56 -3.90 -0.18 -8.42
C PRO A 56 -4.03 0.43 -9.81
N ARG A 57 -4.24 -0.43 -10.82
CA ARG A 57 -4.46 0.01 -12.19
C ARG A 57 -5.91 0.47 -12.32
N PRO A 58 -6.17 1.70 -12.82
CA PRO A 58 -7.53 2.21 -12.91
C PRO A 58 -8.40 1.36 -13.85
N ASP A 59 -7.82 0.85 -14.94
CA ASP A 59 -8.56 0.16 -16.00
C ASP A 59 -9.24 -1.14 -15.53
N HIS A 60 -8.69 -1.82 -14.51
CA HIS A 60 -9.21 -3.09 -13.99
C HIS A 60 -9.52 -3.04 -12.49
N PHE A 61 -9.69 -1.85 -11.92
CA PHE A 61 -9.85 -1.70 -10.46
C PHE A 61 -11.04 -2.50 -9.91
N GLN A 62 -12.18 -2.44 -10.59
CA GLN A 62 -13.40 -3.16 -10.19
C GLN A 62 -13.22 -4.67 -10.28
N GLU A 63 -12.61 -5.17 -11.36
CA GLU A 63 -12.31 -6.59 -11.53
C GLU A 63 -11.33 -7.11 -10.47
N ASP A 64 -10.32 -6.29 -10.13
CA ASP A 64 -9.37 -6.60 -9.07
C ASP A 64 -10.06 -6.69 -7.71
N ILE A 65 -11.01 -5.80 -7.40
CA ILE A 65 -11.84 -5.87 -6.18
C ILE A 65 -12.69 -7.13 -6.17
N GLU A 66 -13.41 -7.41 -7.25
CA GLU A 66 -14.31 -8.57 -7.35
C GLU A 66 -13.56 -9.89 -7.17
N ARG A 67 -12.35 -9.98 -7.71
CA ARG A 67 -11.47 -11.14 -7.55
C ARG A 67 -10.98 -11.33 -6.11
N ILE A 68 -10.70 -10.24 -5.40
CA ILE A 68 -10.29 -10.29 -3.98
C ILE A 68 -11.49 -10.70 -3.10
N ALA A 69 -12.68 -10.16 -3.39
CA ALA A 69 -13.90 -10.45 -2.66
C ALA A 69 -14.40 -11.90 -2.87
N ASN A 70 -14.14 -12.48 -4.05
CA ASN A 70 -14.59 -13.81 -4.45
C ASN A 70 -13.41 -14.76 -4.73
N PRO A 71 -12.66 -15.20 -3.70
CA PRO A 71 -11.43 -15.98 -3.88
C PRO A 71 -11.66 -17.35 -4.56
N THR A 72 -12.90 -17.85 -4.56
CA THR A 72 -13.30 -19.13 -5.16
C THR A 72 -13.25 -19.16 -6.69
N GLN A 73 -13.08 -18.02 -7.36
CA GLN A 73 -13.00 -17.92 -8.82
C GLN A 73 -11.57 -17.90 -9.38
N ARG A 74 -10.57 -18.27 -8.57
CA ARG A 74 -9.18 -18.30 -9.02
C ARG A 74 -8.97 -19.49 -9.98
N PRO A 75 -8.70 -19.28 -11.29
CA PRO A 75 -8.26 -20.40 -12.12
C PRO A 75 -6.93 -20.90 -11.55
N MET A 76 -6.84 -22.21 -11.28
CA MET A 76 -5.56 -22.86 -10.98
C MET A 76 -4.71 -22.76 -12.24
N ASN A 77 -3.67 -21.93 -12.19
CA ASN A 77 -2.58 -21.92 -13.16
C ASN A 77 -1.27 -21.81 -12.38
#